data_AF-D7TS06-F1
#
_entry.id   AF-D7TS06-F1
#
_cell.length_a   1.000
_cell.length_b   1.000
_cell.length_c   1.000
_cell.angle_alpha   90.00
_cell.angle_beta   90.00
_cell.angle_gamma   90.00
#
_symmetry.space_group_name_H-M   'P 1'
#
loop_
_entity.id
_entity.type
_entity.pdbx_description
1 polymer ?
#
loop_
_entity_poly.entity_id
_entity_poly.type
_entity_poly.pdbx_seq_one_letter_code
_entity_poly.pdbx_strand_id
1 'polypeptide(L)' 'MESYIPSESSADFSLPTKCKHHGWRVNEDFYHYHGFWCYSFFLEGTMKSQEHFQVQSL' A
#
# COMPACT_ATOMS: atom_id res chain seq x y z
N MET A 1 30.35 3.96 -1.83
CA MET A 1 29.25 4.24 -2.76
C MET A 1 28.19 3.23 -2.41
N GLU A 2 27.30 3.59 -1.48
CA GLU A 2 26.25 2.68 -1.02
C GLU A 2 25.33 2.40 -2.21
N SER A 3 25.28 1.14 -2.64
CA SER A 3 24.41 0.69 -3.72
C SER A 3 22.96 0.86 -3.27
N TYR A 4 22.27 1.84 -3.86
CA TYR A 4 20.82 1.93 -3.78
C TYR A 4 20.25 0.67 -4.43
N ILE A 5 19.78 -0.26 -3.60
CA ILE A 5 18.97 -1.39 -4.03
C ILE A 5 17.55 -0.83 -4.14
N PRO A 6 16.97 -0.67 -5.34
CA PRO A 6 15.56 -0.36 -5.44
C PRO A 6 14.82 -1.52 -4.77
N SER A 7 14.06 -1.23 -3.72
CA SER A 7 13.11 -2.21 -3.20
C SER A 7 12.16 -2.53 -4.34
N GLU A 8 12.30 -3.70 -4.94
CA GLU A 8 11.36 -4.20 -5.93
C GLU A 8 10.02 -4.37 -5.21
N SER A 9 9.21 -3.31 -5.26
CA SER A 9 7.78 -3.39 -5.00
C SER A 9 7.19 -4.13 -6.21
N SER A 10 7.34 -5.45 -6.20
CA SER A 10 6.86 -6.37 -7.22
C SER A 10 5.36 -6.66 -7.09
N ALA A 11 4.66 -5.89 -6.28
CA ALA A 11 3.21 -5.96 -6.24
C ALA A 11 2.66 -4.96 -7.26
N ASP A 12 2.54 -5.42 -8.50
CA ASP A 12 1.74 -4.79 -9.54
C ASP A 12 0.26 -4.92 -9.15
N PHE A 13 -0.10 -4.25 -8.04
CA PHE A 13 -1.48 -4.03 -7.68
C PHE A 13 -1.99 -3.07 -8.75
N SER A 14 -2.77 -3.60 -9.69
CA SER A 14 -3.51 -2.80 -10.68
C SER A 14 -4.61 -2.01 -9.97
N LEU A 15 -4.24 -1.16 -9.01
CA LEU A 15 -5.13 -0.22 -8.35
C LEU A 15 -5.62 0.71 -9.45
N PRO A 16 -6.95 0.90 -9.59
CA PRO A 16 -7.50 1.76 -10.64
C PRO A 16 -6.79 3.11 -10.62
N THR A 17 -6.09 3.45 -11.70
CA THR A 17 -5.35 4.71 -11.83
C THR A 17 -6.24 5.94 -11.66
N LYS A 18 -7.56 5.77 -11.82
CA LYS A 18 -8.61 6.78 -11.58
C LYS A 18 -8.85 7.10 -10.10
N CYS A 19 -8.31 6.31 -9.17
CA CYS A 19 -8.50 6.47 -7.73
C CYS A 19 -7.21 6.90 -7.03
N LYS A 20 -6.44 7.80 -7.66
CA LYS A 20 -5.19 8.37 -7.13
C LYS A 20 -5.41 9.82 -6.72
N HIS A 21 -4.87 10.20 -5.58
CA HIS A 21 -4.85 11.58 -5.11
C HIS A 21 -3.45 11.91 -4.60
N HIS A 22 -2.96 13.14 -4.78
CA HIS A 22 -1.67 13.53 -4.19
C HIS A 22 -1.69 13.34 -2.69
N GLY A 23 -0.67 12.63 -2.19
CA GLY A 23 -0.43 12.43 -0.78
C GLY A 23 0.25 13.64 -0.14
N TRP A 24 0.45 13.56 1.17
CA TRP A 24 1.14 14.61 1.93
C TRP A 24 2.67 14.52 1.84
N ARG A 25 3.19 13.44 1.23
CA ARG A 25 4.63 13.20 1.08
C ARG A 25 5.01 13.41 -0.37
N VAL A 26 6.23 13.90 -0.57
CA VAL A 26 6.77 14.14 -1.91
C VAL A 26 6.82 12.81 -2.67
N ASN A 27 6.28 12.79 -3.88
CA ASN A 27 6.23 11.62 -4.77
C ASN A 27 5.44 10.41 -4.23
N GLU A 28 4.57 10.59 -3.24
CA GLU A 28 3.67 9.53 -2.77
C GLU A 28 2.22 9.93 -2.98
N ASP A 29 1.46 9.09 -3.68
CA ASP A 29 0.02 9.25 -3.86
C ASP A 29 -0.77 8.44 -2.84
N PHE A 30 -1.95 8.94 -2.48
CA PHE A 30 -3.00 8.14 -1.87
C PHE A 30 -3.77 7.34 -2.92
N TYR A 31 -4.19 6.16 -2.51
CA TYR A 31 -5.02 5.24 -3.26
C TYR A 31 -6.30 4.97 -2.48
N HIS A 32 -7.43 4.93 -3.18
CA HIS A 32 -8.70 4.63 -2.56
C HIS A 32 -8.88 3.11 -2.37
N TYR A 33 -9.03 2.65 -1.13
CA TYR A 33 -9.21 1.25 -0.75
C TYR A 33 -10.33 1.12 0.29
N HIS A 34 -11.40 0.39 -0.05
CA HIS A 34 -12.57 0.15 0.83
C HIS A 34 -13.13 1.42 1.52
N GLY A 35 -13.10 2.58 0.86
CA GLY A 35 -13.61 3.85 1.40
C GLY A 35 -12.56 4.71 2.13
N PHE A 36 -11.31 4.26 2.20
CA PHE A 36 -10.20 4.97 2.83
C PHE A 36 -9.16 5.40 1.80
N TRP A 37 -8.48 6.51 2.08
CA TRP A 37 -7.31 6.96 1.32
C TRP A 37 -6.05 6.47 2.02
N CYS A 38 -5.28 5.61 1.36
CA CYS A 38 -4.10 4.95 1.93
C CYS A 38 -2.88 5.14 1.04
N TYR A 39 -1.69 5.26 1.64
CA TYR A 39 -0.46 5.11 0.86
C TYR A 39 -0.30 3.67 0.36
N SER A 40 0.30 3.51 -0.81
CA SER A 40 0.55 2.18 -1.42
C SER A 40 1.30 1.23 -0.49
N PHE A 41 2.29 1.74 0.26
CA PHE A 41 3.08 0.92 1.18
C PHE A 41 2.27 0.35 2.36
N PHE A 42 1.18 1.01 2.77
CA PHE A 42 0.28 0.47 3.80
C PHE A 42 -0.70 -0.55 3.23
N LEU A 43 -1.08 -0.44 1.96
CA LEU A 43 -2.07 -1.31 1.34
C LEU A 43 -1.61 -2.75 1.29
N GLU A 44 -0.37 -2.99 0.90
CA GLU A 44 0.20 -4.36 0.87
C GLU A 44 0.13 -5.02 2.25
N GLY A 45 0.60 -4.31 3.28
CA GLY A 45 0.56 -4.81 4.66
C GLY A 45 -0.87 -5.02 5.16
N THR A 46 -1.80 -4.14 4.79
CA THR A 46 -3.21 -4.24 5.16
C THR A 46 -3.85 -5.48 4.56
N MET A 47 -3.67 -5.71 3.26
CA MET A 47 -4.23 -6.86 2.54
C MET A 47 -3.70 -8.17 3.13
N LYS A 48 -2.38 -8.29 3.31
CA LYS A 48 -1.78 -9.48 3.93
C LYS A 48 -2.27 -9.69 5.36
N SER A 49 -2.40 -8.62 6.13
CA SER A 49 -2.92 -8.72 7.51
C SER A 49 -4.37 -9.19 7.51
N GLN A 50 -5.22 -8.69 6.61
CA GLN A 50 -6.61 -9.14 6.49
C GLN A 50 -6.72 -10.60 6.07
N GLU A 51 -5.84 -11.08 5.21
CA GLU A 51 -5.82 -12.47 4.74
C GLU A 51 -5.30 -13.47 5.79
N HIS A 52 -4.31 -13.06 6.60
CA HIS A 52 -3.57 -13.99 7.45
C HIS A 52 -3.79 -13.80 8.96
N PHE A 53 -4.34 -12.66 9.41
CA PHE A 53 -4.53 -12.42 10.83
C PHE A 53 -5.68 -13.28 11.38
N GLN A 54 -5.37 -14.09 12.38
CA GLN A 54 -6.34 -14.94 13.09
C GLN A 54 -6.67 -14.30 14.44
N VAL A 55 -7.90 -13.81 14.57
CA VAL A 55 -8.40 -13.29 15.84
C VAL A 55 -8.48 -14.43 16.87
N GLN A 56 -7.92 -14.21 18.05
CA GLN A 56 -8.12 -15.10 19.19
C GLN A 56 -9.28 -14.54 20.03
N SER A 57 -10.36 -15.31 20.16
CA SER A 57 -11.44 -14.99 21.09
C SER A 57 -10.98 -15.31 22.52
N LEU A 58 -11.10 -14.34 23.42
CA LEU A 58 -10.99 -14.53 24.87
C LEU A 58 -12.21 -15.26 25.42
#